data_AF-A0A972DKJ8-F1
#
_entry.id   AF-A0A972DKJ8-F1
#
_cell.length_a   1.000
_cell.length_b   1.000
_cell.length_c   1.000
_cell.angle_alpha   90.00
_cell.angle_beta   90.00
_cell.angle_gamma   90.00
#
_symmetry.space_group_name_H-M   'P 1'
#
loop_
_entity.id
_entity.type
_entity.pdbx_description
1 polymer ?
#
loop_
_entity_poly.entity_id
_entity_poly.type
_entity_poly.pdbx_seq_one_letter_code
_entity_poly.pdbx_strand_id
1 'polypeptide(L)' 'MRVVRCLQCNKFLGKIKGEAEIKCPRCGKINMIDTERQKSAS' A
#
# COMPACT_ATOMS: atom_id res chain seq x y z
N MET A 1 -1.70 2.39 11.70
CA MET A 1 -2.52 2.04 10.52
C MET A 1 -2.32 3.14 9.50
N ARG A 2 -1.91 2.84 8.27
CA ARG A 2 -1.66 3.83 7.20
C ARG A 2 -2.66 3.64 6.06
N VAL A 3 -3.09 4.75 5.46
CA VAL A 3 -3.90 4.71 4.24
C VAL A 3 -3.00 4.30 3.09
N VAL A 4 -3.43 3.28 2.36
CA VAL A 4 -2.69 2.73 1.23
C VAL A 4 -3.47 2.98 -0.05
N ARG A 5 -2.74 3.45 -1.05
CA ARG A 5 -3.24 3.66 -2.40
C ARG A 5 -2.35 2.89 -3.36
N CYS A 6 -2.94 2.48 -4.48
CA CYS A 6 -2.21 1.84 -5.54
C CYS A 6 -1.16 2.79 -6.11
N LEU A 7 0.09 2.34 -6.21
CA LEU A 7 1.22 3.13 -6.69
C LEU A 7 1.10 3.52 -8.18
N GLN A 8 0.26 2.82 -8.95
CA GLN A 8 0.07 3.08 -10.37
C GLN A 8 -1.14 3.98 -10.68
N CYS A 9 -2.30 3.68 -10.09
CA CYS A 9 -3.56 4.37 -10.44
C CYS A 9 -4.18 5.18 -9.30
N ASN A 10 -3.46 5.29 -8.18
CA ASN A 10 -3.86 6.02 -6.97
C ASN A 10 -5.20 5.57 -6.33
N LYS A 11 -5.75 4.43 -6.76
CA LYS A 11 -6.97 3.83 -6.20
C LYS A 11 -6.73 3.48 -4.74
N PHE A 12 -7.69 3.83 -3.88
CA PHE A 12 -7.69 3.41 -2.47
C PHE A 12 -7.72 1.88 -2.38
N LEU A 13 -6.76 1.30 -1.65
CA LEU A 13 -6.67 -0.15 -1.44
C LEU A 13 -7.11 -0.54 -0.02
N GLY A 14 -6.98 0.35 0.96
CA GLY A 14 -7.39 0.10 2.33
C GLY A 14 -6.58 0.89 3.34
N LYS A 15 -6.85 0.62 4.61
CA LYS A 15 -6.01 1.03 5.72
C LYS A 15 -5.27 -0.22 6.22
N ILE A 16 -3.95 -0.18 6.25
CA ILE A 16 -3.10 -1.37 6.53
C ILE A 16 -2.21 -1.10 7.75
N LYS A 17 -1.89 -2.15 8.50
CA LYS A 17 -0.87 -2.18 9.56
C LYS A 17 -0.04 -3.47 9.35
N GLY A 18 1.29 -3.36 9.43
CA GLY A 18 2.22 -4.44 9.09
C GLY A 18 2.56 -4.48 7.59
N GLU A 19 2.93 -5.67 7.13
CA GLU A 19 3.27 -6.01 5.75
C GLU A 19 2.06 -6.60 5.01
N ALA A 20 1.85 -6.23 3.76
CA ALA A 20 0.79 -6.77 2.92
C ALA A 20 1.13 -6.70 1.44
N GLU A 21 0.71 -7.71 0.68
CA GLU A 21 0.71 -7.68 -0.78
C GLU A 21 -0.73 -7.55 -1.29
N ILE A 22 -1.01 -6.49 -2.06
CA ILE A 22 -2.36 -6.22 -2.60
C ILE A 22 -2.31 -6.02 -4.10
N LYS A 23 -2.98 -6.90 -4.83
CA LYS A 23 -3.32 -6.69 -6.23
C LYS A 23 -4.40 -5.63 -6.37
N CYS A 24 -4.11 -4.56 -7.11
CA CYS A 24 -5.09 -3.51 -7.36
C CYS A 24 -6.21 -4.03 -8.28
N PRO A 25 -7.48 -3.99 -7.85
CA PRO A 25 -8.59 -4.48 -8.68
C PRO A 25 -8.92 -3.58 -9.88
N ARG A 26 -8.31 -2.38 -9.99
CA ARG A 26 -8.53 -1.46 -11.12
C ARG A 26 -7.51 -1.60 -12.23
N CYS A 27 -6.23 -1.71 -11.89
CA CYS A 27 -5.14 -1.70 -12.87
C CYS A 27 -4.31 -2.98 -12.88
N GLY A 28 -4.62 -3.95 -12.01
CA GLY A 28 -3.90 -5.23 -11.92
C GLY A 28 -2.52 -5.15 -11.26
N LYS A 29 -1.97 -3.96 -11.00
CA LYS A 29 -0.67 -3.77 -10.33
C LYS A 29 -0.66 -4.42 -8.95
N ILE A 30 0.36 -5.21 -8.67
CA ILE A 30 0.66 -5.74 -7.34
C ILE A 30 1.38 -4.65 -6.53
N ASN A 31 0.87 -4.33 -5.35
CA ASN A 31 1.41 -3.30 -4.45
C ASN A 31 1.93 -4.00 -3.21
N MET A 32 3.24 -3.90 -2.99
CA MET A 32 3.90 -4.38 -1.76
C MET A 32 3.90 -3.23 -0.76
N ILE A 33 3.30 -3.47 0.40
CA ILE A 33 3.12 -2.47 1.44
C ILE A 33 3.86 -2.95 2.67
N ASP A 34 4.77 -2.12 3.16
CA ASP A 34 5.37 -2.25 4.47
C ASP A 34 5.11 -0.94 5.22
N THR A 35 4.27 -1.00 6.26
CA THR A 35 3.91 0.19 7.06
C THR A 35 4.84 0.44 8.24
N GLU A 36 5.79 -0.46 8.52
CA GLU A 36 6.75 -0.37 9.62
C GLU A 36 8.07 0.26 9.16
N ARG A 37 8.50 -0.04 7.93
CA ARG A 37 9.74 0.45 7.31
C ARG A 37 9.73 1.94 6.99
N GLN A 38 8.57 2.55 6.79
CA GLN A 38 8.45 4.01 6.56
C GLN A 38 8.35 4.82 7.87
N LYS A 39 8.93 4.33 8.97
CA LYS A 39 9.34 5.15 10.14
C LYS A 39 10.78 5.68 10.04
N SER A 40 11.57 5.25 9.06
CA SER A 40 12.97 5.65 8.89
C SER A 40 13.12 6.74 7.83
N ALA A 41 12.50 7.89 8.06
CA ALA A 41 12.79 9.14 7.35
C ALA A 41 12.38 10.27 8.30
N SER A 42 13.28 10.59 9.24
CA SER A 42 13.26 11.80 10.06
C SER A 42 14.53 12.56 9.79
#